data_AF-A0A538CAH1-F1
#
_entry.id   AF-A0A538CAH1-F1
#
_cell.length_a   1.000
_cell.length_b   1.000
_cell.length_c   1.000
_cell.angle_alpha   90.00
_cell.angle_beta   90.00
_cell.angle_gamma   90.00
#
_symmetry.space_group_name_H-M   'P 1'
#
loop_
_entity.id
_entity.type
_entity.pdbx_description
1 polymer ?
#
loop_
_entity_poly.entity_id
_entity_poly.type
_entity_poly.pdbx_seq_one_letter_code
_entity_poly.pdbx_strand_id
1 'polypeptide(L)'
;MKSKPPVRYKHVVWIVMENKGYSDIIGSPAAPYINTLAKNCGVATNFYAESSPSLPNYVAMTSGSTQGISDDDDPSSHPLAVPSIFSQLHGNWRALEESMPSHCTLSDSGLYAVRHNPATYYT
;
A
#
# COMPACT_ATOMS: atom_id res chain seq x y z
N MET A 1 -28.64 -9.72 8.44
CA MET A 1 -27.62 -10.77 8.66
C MET A 1 -26.49 -10.53 7.66
N LYS A 2 -25.22 -10.48 8.10
CA LYS A 2 -24.08 -10.38 7.17
C LYS A 2 -23.97 -11.70 6.40
N SER A 3 -23.85 -11.66 5.08
CA SER A 3 -23.74 -12.86 4.24
C SER A 3 -22.47 -13.65 4.57
N LYS A 4 -22.49 -14.97 4.35
CA LYS A 4 -21.28 -15.80 4.46
C LYS A 4 -20.21 -15.27 3.50
N PRO A 5 -18.99 -14.98 3.97
CA PRO A 5 -17.94 -14.49 3.08
C PRO A 5 -17.63 -15.53 2.00
N PRO A 6 -17.33 -15.08 0.76
CA PRO A 6 -17.00 -16.00 -0.32
C PRO A 6 -15.71 -16.73 0.01
N VAL A 7 -15.62 -18.00 -0.40
CA VAL A 7 -14.39 -18.80 -0.26
C VAL A 7 -13.31 -18.41 -1.29
N ARG A 8 -13.70 -17.63 -2.32
CA ARG A 8 -12.80 -17.11 -3.35
C ARG A 8 -13.19 -15.69 -3.75
N TYR A 9 -12.21 -14.80 -3.77
CA TYR A 9 -12.36 -13.45 -4.29
C TYR A 9 -11.98 -13.43 -5.77
N LYS A 10 -12.78 -12.74 -6.61
CA LYS A 10 -12.45 -12.52 -8.02
C LYS A 10 -11.41 -11.41 -8.18
N HIS A 11 -11.53 -10.38 -7.37
CA HIS A 11 -10.64 -9.22 -7.31
C HIS A 11 -10.43 -8.82 -5.86
N VAL A 12 -9.23 -8.35 -5.56
CA VAL A 12 -8.88 -7.68 -4.32
C VAL A 12 -8.39 -6.30 -4.71
N VAL A 13 -8.93 -5.26 -4.08
CA VAL A 13 -8.50 -3.87 -4.29
C VAL A 13 -7.94 -3.38 -2.97
N TRP A 14 -6.69 -2.94 -3.00
CA TRP A 14 -6.02 -2.29 -1.87
C TRP A 14 -5.98 -0.79 -2.14
N ILE A 15 -6.48 0.01 -1.20
CA ILE A 15 -6.37 1.47 -1.23
C ILE A 15 -5.50 1.87 -0.05
N VAL A 16 -4.39 2.54 -0.32
CA VAL A 16 -3.46 3.03 0.70
C VAL A 16 -3.61 4.55 0.78
N MET A 17 -3.77 5.05 2.00
CA MET A 17 -3.89 6.49 2.28
C MET A 17 -2.73 6.87 3.18
N GLU A 18 -2.22 8.09 3.01
CA GLU A 18 -0.97 8.50 3.63
C GLU A 18 -1.17 9.23 4.97
N ASN A 19 -0.32 8.92 5.95
CA ASN A 19 -0.03 9.70 7.17
C ASN A 19 -1.20 10.13 8.06
N LYS A 20 -2.03 9.17 8.49
CA LYS A 20 -3.00 9.37 9.59
C LYS A 20 -2.99 8.22 10.59
N GLY A 21 -2.98 8.56 11.87
CA GLY A 21 -3.13 7.59 12.95
C GLY A 21 -4.59 7.14 13.12
N TYR A 22 -4.79 6.03 13.83
CA TYR A 22 -6.13 5.48 14.07
C TYR A 22 -7.10 6.51 14.67
N SER A 23 -6.65 7.25 15.69
CA SER A 23 -7.46 8.27 16.39
C SER A 23 -7.74 9.51 15.55
N ASP A 24 -6.97 9.77 14.50
CA ASP A 24 -7.22 10.88 13.58
C ASP A 24 -8.40 10.58 12.63
N ILE A 25 -8.70 9.28 12.43
CA ILE A 25 -9.69 8.80 11.48
C ILE A 25 -10.94 8.29 12.19
N ILE A 26 -10.82 7.32 13.11
CA ILE A 26 -11.97 6.66 13.70
C ILE A 26 -12.69 7.60 14.68
N GLY A 27 -13.96 7.86 14.40
CA GLY A 27 -14.79 8.85 15.08
C GLY A 27 -14.69 10.27 14.50
N SER A 28 -13.74 10.53 13.60
CA SER A 28 -13.50 11.87 13.05
C SER A 28 -14.57 12.29 12.03
N PRO A 29 -15.20 13.47 12.17
CA PRO A 29 -16.16 13.98 11.18
C PRO A 29 -15.49 14.37 9.85
N ALA A 30 -14.16 14.51 9.82
CA ALA A 30 -13.40 14.77 8.60
C ALA A 30 -13.20 13.53 7.71
N ALA A 31 -13.49 12.32 8.24
CA ALA A 31 -13.39 11.07 7.49
C ALA A 31 -14.73 10.29 7.46
N PRO A 32 -15.85 10.91 7.01
CA PRO A 32 -17.19 10.33 7.17
C PRO A 32 -17.38 9.03 6.40
N TYR A 33 -16.76 8.91 5.22
CA TYR A 33 -16.85 7.69 4.41
C TYR A 33 -16.09 6.51 5.04
N ILE A 34 -14.84 6.72 5.48
CA ILE A 34 -14.06 5.68 6.16
C ILE A 34 -14.77 5.23 7.45
N ASN A 35 -15.35 6.16 8.21
CA ASN A 35 -16.14 5.82 9.40
C ASN A 35 -17.42 5.03 9.09
N THR A 36 -18.02 5.25 7.92
CA THR A 36 -19.16 4.44 7.46
C THR A 36 -18.70 3.01 7.13
N LEU A 37 -17.56 2.85 6.47
CA LEU A 37 -16.97 1.53 6.20
C LEU A 37 -16.60 0.82 7.51
N ALA A 38 -15.98 1.51 8.47
CA ALA A 38 -15.60 0.94 9.76
C ALA A 38 -16.79 0.36 10.54
N LYS A 39 -17.97 1.01 10.48
CA LYS A 39 -19.20 0.49 11.11
C LYS A 39 -19.77 -0.74 10.41
N ASN A 40 -19.65 -0.79 9.08
CA ASN A 40 -20.27 -1.84 8.26
C ASN A 40 -19.36 -3.07 8.09
N CYS A 41 -18.04 -2.87 8.10
CA CYS A 41 -17.01 -3.85 7.81
C CYS A 41 -16.17 -4.19 9.05
N GLY A 42 -15.02 -4.83 8.86
CA GLY A 42 -14.04 -5.06 9.91
C GLY A 42 -13.07 -3.90 10.05
N VAL A 43 -12.54 -3.71 11.26
CA VAL A 43 -11.50 -2.74 11.57
C VAL A 43 -10.35 -3.49 12.25
N ALA A 44 -9.13 -3.35 11.72
CA ALA A 44 -7.93 -3.92 12.33
C ALA A 44 -7.39 -2.95 13.40
N THR A 45 -7.81 -3.14 14.65
CA THR A 45 -7.43 -2.25 15.78
C THR A 45 -6.03 -2.53 16.35
N ASN A 46 -5.34 -3.54 15.84
CA ASN A 46 -4.00 -3.95 16.24
C ASN A 46 -3.07 -4.04 15.01
N PHE A 47 -3.17 -3.05 14.13
CA PHE A 47 -2.35 -2.90 12.93
C PHE A 47 -1.31 -1.80 13.17
N TYR A 48 -0.05 -2.09 12.88
CA TYR A 48 1.09 -1.19 13.11
C TYR A 48 1.93 -1.07 11.83
N ALA A 49 2.68 0.03 11.73
CA ALA A 49 3.74 0.14 10.74
C ALA A 49 4.86 -0.85 11.07
N GLU A 50 5.47 -1.41 10.02
CA GLU A 50 6.62 -2.31 10.12
C GLU A 50 7.91 -1.53 10.42
N SER A 51 8.02 -0.30 9.90
CA SER A 51 9.16 0.59 10.14
C SER A 51 8.80 2.07 9.90
N SER A 52 9.80 2.94 10.02
CA SER A 52 9.81 4.32 9.55
C SER A 52 11.13 4.56 8.80
N PRO A 53 11.15 5.21 7.62
CA PRO A 53 10.08 6.00 6.98
C PRO A 53 9.08 5.17 6.15
N SER A 54 8.43 5.74 5.12
CA SER A 54 7.28 5.13 4.44
C SER A 54 7.67 3.91 3.58
N LEU A 55 8.72 4.00 2.77
CA LEU A 55 9.12 2.97 1.78
C LEU A 55 9.24 1.55 2.38
N PRO A 56 9.91 1.32 3.53
CA PRO A 56 9.98 -0.01 4.14
C PRO A 56 8.61 -0.66 4.38
N ASN A 57 7.58 0.14 4.68
CA ASN A 57 6.22 -0.36 4.89
C ASN A 57 5.57 -0.82 3.58
N TYR A 58 5.75 -0.07 2.48
CA TYR A 58 5.23 -0.45 1.16
C TYR A 58 5.93 -1.72 0.62
N VAL A 59 7.23 -1.86 0.88
CA VAL A 59 7.98 -3.07 0.53
C VAL A 59 7.53 -4.26 1.39
N ALA A 60 7.36 -4.08 2.70
CA ALA A 60 6.86 -5.14 3.58
C ALA A 60 5.44 -5.57 3.21
N MET A 61 4.57 -4.62 2.85
CA MET A 61 3.20 -4.89 2.38
C MET A 61 3.17 -5.78 1.13
N THR A 62 4.17 -5.71 0.26
CA THR A 62 4.19 -6.38 -1.05
C THR A 62 5.11 -7.60 -1.14
N SER A 63 6.10 -7.71 -0.26
CA SER A 63 7.06 -8.84 -0.20
C SER A 63 7.04 -9.63 1.12
N GLY A 64 6.42 -9.09 2.17
CA GLY A 64 6.37 -9.70 3.51
C GLY A 64 7.54 -9.37 4.44
N SER A 65 8.47 -8.48 4.04
CA SER A 65 9.56 -7.96 4.89
C SER A 65 10.04 -6.60 4.38
N THR A 66 10.71 -5.81 5.21
CA THR A 66 11.31 -4.52 4.81
C THR A 66 12.49 -4.68 3.85
N GLN A 67 12.98 -5.90 3.64
CA GLN A 67 14.17 -6.22 2.82
C GLN A 67 15.44 -5.47 3.27
N GLY A 68 15.48 -5.03 4.53
CA GLY A 68 16.61 -4.27 5.08
C GLY A 68 16.62 -2.78 4.73
N ILE A 69 15.61 -2.27 4.01
CA ILE A 69 15.49 -0.85 3.68
C ILE A 69 15.09 -0.06 4.95
N SER A 70 15.71 1.10 5.14
CA SER A 70 15.49 1.97 6.30
C SER A 70 15.38 3.46 5.95
N ASP A 71 15.27 3.80 4.66
CA ASP A 71 15.12 5.15 4.14
C ASP A 71 14.02 5.17 3.05
N ASP A 72 13.87 6.30 2.37
CA ASP A 72 12.86 6.57 1.32
C ASP A 72 13.50 6.79 -0.07
N ASP A 73 14.74 6.33 -0.27
CA ASP A 73 15.47 6.56 -1.51
C ASP A 73 14.81 5.85 -2.71
N ASP A 74 15.00 6.44 -3.89
CA ASP A 74 14.43 5.98 -5.16
C ASP A 74 14.78 4.51 -5.49
N PRO A 75 14.02 3.84 -6.39
CA PRO A 75 14.28 2.47 -6.83
C PRO A 75 15.71 2.17 -7.29
N SER A 76 16.44 3.16 -7.79
CA SER A 76 17.85 3.00 -8.18
C SER A 76 18.78 2.64 -7.01
N SER A 77 18.44 3.04 -5.79
CA SER A 77 19.20 2.72 -4.57
C SER A 77 18.83 1.35 -4.01
N HIS A 78 17.61 0.87 -4.28
CA HIS A 78 17.04 -0.33 -3.64
C HIS A 78 16.42 -1.32 -4.64
N PRO A 79 17.18 -1.86 -5.62
CA PRO A 79 16.65 -2.90 -6.51
C PRO A 79 16.40 -4.21 -5.74
N LEU A 80 15.19 -4.77 -5.88
CA LEU A 80 14.73 -5.93 -5.14
C LEU A 80 14.52 -7.15 -6.05
N ALA A 81 15.38 -8.15 -5.90
CA ALA A 81 15.26 -9.46 -6.55
C ALA A 81 14.68 -10.52 -5.60
N VAL A 82 13.49 -10.25 -5.05
CA VAL A 82 12.79 -11.13 -4.10
C VAL A 82 11.34 -11.39 -4.53
N PRO A 83 10.71 -12.51 -4.11
CA PRO A 83 9.31 -12.75 -4.39
C PRO A 83 8.42 -11.64 -3.84
N SER A 84 7.46 -11.20 -4.66
CA SER A 84 6.45 -10.21 -4.29
C SER A 84 5.07 -10.63 -4.81
N ILE A 85 4.01 -9.98 -4.29
CA ILE A 85 2.66 -10.19 -4.79
C ILE A 85 2.55 -9.92 -6.29
N PHE A 86 3.34 -8.98 -6.83
CA PHE A 86 3.37 -8.67 -8.25
C PHE A 86 3.83 -9.85 -9.10
N SER A 87 4.91 -10.53 -8.68
CA SER A 87 5.42 -11.73 -9.35
C SER A 87 4.44 -12.91 -9.26
N GLN A 88 3.79 -13.09 -8.10
CA GLN A 88 2.83 -14.18 -7.84
C GLN A 88 1.53 -14.04 -8.65
N LEU A 89 1.15 -12.81 -9.02
CA LEU A 89 -0.05 -12.55 -9.82
C LEU A 89 0.16 -12.72 -11.33
N HIS A 90 1.41 -12.94 -11.78
CA HIS A 90 1.75 -13.18 -13.19
C HIS A 90 1.12 -12.16 -14.16
N GLY A 91 1.24 -10.87 -13.83
CA GLY A 91 0.69 -9.77 -14.64
C GLY A 91 -0.81 -9.49 -14.45
N ASN A 92 -1.52 -10.24 -13.60
CA ASN A 92 -2.93 -9.99 -13.27
C ASN A 92 -3.09 -8.95 -12.16
N TRP A 93 -2.39 -7.82 -12.28
CA TRP A 93 -2.42 -6.72 -11.32
C TRP A 93 -2.28 -5.38 -12.04
N ARG A 94 -2.65 -4.30 -11.34
CA ARG A 94 -2.42 -2.92 -11.77
C ARG A 94 -2.13 -2.07 -10.52
N ALA A 95 -1.18 -1.15 -10.62
CA ALA A 95 -0.96 -0.09 -9.65
C ALA A 95 -1.47 1.22 -10.25
N LEU A 96 -2.23 1.97 -9.46
CA LEU A 96 -2.79 3.27 -9.84
C LEU A 96 -2.27 4.27 -8.83
N GLU A 97 -1.30 5.07 -9.25
CA GLU A 97 -0.54 5.96 -8.39
C GLU A 97 -0.93 7.42 -8.64
N GLU A 98 -1.23 8.15 -7.56
CA GLU A 98 -1.59 9.56 -7.65
C GLU A 98 -0.48 10.35 -8.34
N SER A 99 -0.88 11.17 -9.32
CA SER A 99 -0.01 12.09 -10.05
C SER A 99 1.18 11.46 -10.80
N MET A 100 1.23 10.13 -10.98
CA MET A 100 2.31 9.49 -11.76
C MET A 100 2.30 10.00 -13.21
N PRO A 101 3.39 10.64 -13.68
CA PRO A 101 3.37 11.38 -14.95
C PRO A 101 3.38 10.47 -16.17
N SER A 102 4.03 9.30 -16.07
CA SER A 102 4.06 8.28 -17.12
C SER A 102 4.22 6.89 -16.53
N HIS A 103 3.90 5.87 -17.33
CA HIS A 103 4.09 4.48 -16.90
C HIS A 103 5.54 4.24 -16.47
N CYS A 104 5.71 3.59 -15.32
CA CYS A 104 7.02 3.23 -14.77
C CYS A 104 7.92 4.45 -14.48
N THR A 105 7.35 5.57 -14.01
CA THR A 105 8.16 6.67 -13.48
C THR A 105 8.91 6.20 -12.23
N LEU A 106 10.25 6.29 -12.26
CA LEU A 106 11.15 5.74 -11.23
C LEU A 106 11.70 6.78 -10.26
N SER A 107 11.16 8.00 -10.23
CA SER A 107 11.56 9.07 -9.33
C SER A 107 10.37 9.95 -8.99
N ASP A 108 10.47 10.72 -7.90
CA ASP A 108 9.45 11.70 -7.54
C ASP A 108 9.18 12.70 -8.69
N SER A 109 7.92 13.12 -8.84
CA SER A 109 7.51 14.10 -9.85
C SER A 109 6.25 14.87 -9.43
N GLY A 110 6.40 16.15 -9.12
CA GLY A 110 5.29 16.95 -8.61
C GLY A 110 4.74 16.37 -7.31
N LEU A 111 3.49 15.88 -7.33
CA LEU A 111 2.87 15.19 -6.19
C LEU A 111 3.08 13.66 -6.21
N TYR A 112 3.63 13.10 -7.29
CA TYR A 112 3.99 11.69 -7.32
C TYR A 112 5.21 11.43 -6.46
N ALA A 113 5.05 10.50 -5.51
CA ALA A 113 6.12 10.01 -4.65
C ALA A 113 6.42 8.54 -5.00
N VAL A 114 7.58 8.26 -5.60
CA VAL A 114 7.91 6.90 -6.09
C VAL A 114 8.00 5.88 -4.96
N ARG A 115 8.37 6.32 -3.76
CA ARG A 115 8.35 5.52 -2.52
C ARG A 115 6.98 4.92 -2.17
N HIS A 116 5.87 5.47 -2.69
CA HIS A 116 4.52 4.92 -2.51
C HIS A 116 4.15 3.87 -3.58
N ASN A 117 4.99 3.69 -4.61
CA ASN A 117 4.81 2.74 -5.70
C ASN A 117 5.83 1.58 -5.61
N PRO A 118 5.61 0.59 -4.72
CA PRO A 118 6.58 -0.48 -4.47
C PRO A 118 6.86 -1.34 -5.71
N ALA A 119 5.96 -1.37 -6.70
CA ALA A 119 6.16 -2.15 -7.93
C ALA A 119 7.43 -1.73 -8.70
N THR A 120 7.86 -0.46 -8.57
CA THR A 120 9.03 0.08 -9.26
C THR A 120 10.38 -0.41 -8.69
N TYR A 121 10.38 -1.00 -7.49
CA TYR A 121 11.59 -1.47 -6.82
C TYR A 121 11.97 -2.92 -7.22
N TYR A 122 11.05 -3.69 -7.80
CA TYR A 122 11.30 -5.10 -8.11
C TYR A 122 11.91 -5.29 -9.51
N THR A 123 12.93 -6.15 -9.61
CA THR A 123 13.67 -6.46 -10.85
C THR A 123 13.54 -7.91 -11.31
#